data_AF-H2AS49-F1
#
_entry.id   AF-H2AS49-F1
#
_cell.length_a   1.000
_cell.length_b   1.000
_cell.length_c   1.000
_cell.angle_alpha   90.00
_cell.angle_beta   90.00
_cell.angle_gamma   90.00
#
_symmetry.space_group_name_H-M   'P 1'
#
loop_
_entity.id
_entity.type
_entity.pdbx_description
1 polymer ?
#
loop_
_entity_poly.entity_id
_entity_poly.type
_entity_poly.pdbx_seq_one_letter_code
_entity_poly.pdbx_strand_id
1 'polypeptide(L)'
;MFASPCLFEQLPAFQQPQQQFNFPCFQPAFVHSSNEVIFSTSKTEHGLIVTLSKPLQRDIFKKAVEERVIELQQSTKPSYRLVSDIFGNQYYIEDKFSTQKSILEGIDYKSIGRKVAKESFRDYEIELNHSGEELVFKSSGDKLVKTLHFDNIVDDFYIYNCNVEENNDDIAFLKIGIVFKKPDEEAIEQMRKLSEIKRIQKKREQEVRLTEIKEKLLKEQQLRQTQLVEDKHQRLLNEQHQKQLKEQCQKRLEEQAYERQLLAEQYERQKQLEEQERKAALLAEQQQRQQQEQLKNQALEDERSRLNRQRLLQEQIEYQKQLVEEDRQRKIKQQHQIKKIDIDFNDETAIQSDDDDNIGEKPSVGRRRRSSPILEDVQDEEHERYTLSLNKLPKGSSLIDDA
;
A
#
# COMPACT_ATOMS: atom_id res chain seq x y z
N MET A 1 24.98 89.64 -100.88
CA MET A 1 25.66 89.84 -99.59
C MET A 1 24.61 89.74 -98.50
N PHE A 2 24.75 88.78 -97.59
CA PHE A 2 24.31 88.75 -96.18
C PHE A 2 24.45 87.29 -95.74
N ALA A 3 25.64 86.96 -95.23
CA ALA A 3 25.91 85.69 -94.58
C ALA A 3 25.83 85.93 -93.07
N SER A 4 24.89 85.27 -92.40
CA SER A 4 24.80 85.25 -90.94
C SER A 4 25.72 84.15 -90.40
N PRO A 5 26.61 84.43 -89.43
CA PRO A 5 27.48 83.41 -88.87
C PRO A 5 26.74 82.67 -87.75
N CYS A 6 26.51 81.37 -87.93
CA CYS A 6 26.10 80.49 -86.84
C CYS A 6 27.30 80.23 -85.92
N LEU A 7 27.33 80.90 -84.77
CA LEU A 7 28.18 80.55 -83.63
C LEU A 7 27.59 79.30 -82.96
N PHE A 8 28.26 78.16 -83.12
CA PHE A 8 27.97 76.96 -82.32
C PHE A 8 28.74 77.07 -81.00
N GLU A 9 27.99 77.23 -79.91
CA GLU A 9 28.49 77.16 -78.55
C GLU A 9 28.77 75.68 -78.19
N GLN A 10 30.04 75.33 -77.97
CA GLN A 10 30.43 73.98 -77.55
C GLN A 10 30.06 73.78 -76.06
N LEU A 11 29.14 72.85 -75.81
CA LEU A 11 28.83 72.41 -74.45
C LEU A 11 30.02 71.65 -73.83
N PRO A 12 30.26 71.82 -72.51
CA PRO A 12 31.39 71.19 -71.84
C PRO A 12 31.23 69.68 -71.77
N ALA A 13 32.27 68.95 -72.16
CA ALA A 13 32.35 67.51 -71.98
C ALA A 13 32.45 67.17 -70.49
N PHE A 14 31.34 66.70 -69.91
CA PHE A 14 31.32 66.15 -68.56
C PHE A 14 32.05 64.80 -68.56
N GLN A 15 33.31 64.80 -68.12
CA GLN A 15 33.99 63.58 -67.70
C GLN A 15 33.46 63.16 -66.33
N GLN A 16 32.64 62.11 -66.28
CA GLN A 16 32.29 61.48 -65.01
C GLN A 16 33.35 60.45 -64.61
N PRO A 17 33.84 60.47 -63.36
CA PRO A 17 34.71 59.44 -62.85
C PRO A 17 33.93 58.15 -62.60
N GLN A 18 34.48 57.02 -63.03
CA GLN A 18 33.98 55.68 -62.72
C GLN A 18 34.03 55.44 -61.21
N GLN A 19 32.92 55.70 -60.50
CA GLN A 19 32.71 55.17 -59.17
C GLN A 19 31.94 53.86 -59.29
N GLN A 20 32.65 52.76 -59.07
CA GLN A 20 32.09 51.43 -58.90
C GLN A 20 31.23 51.40 -57.63
N PHE A 21 29.94 51.73 -57.79
CA PHE A 21 28.95 51.39 -56.77
C PHE A 21 28.64 49.90 -56.89
N ASN A 22 29.20 49.11 -55.97
CA ASN A 22 28.69 47.79 -55.63
C ASN A 22 27.29 47.95 -55.06
N PHE A 23 26.28 47.91 -55.93
CA PHE A 23 24.91 47.69 -55.50
C PHE A 23 24.82 46.24 -54.98
N PRO A 24 24.41 46.00 -53.73
CA PRO A 24 24.00 44.67 -53.34
C PRO A 24 22.89 44.26 -54.30
N CYS A 25 23.12 43.16 -55.00
CA CYS A 25 22.15 42.50 -55.86
C CYS A 25 20.83 42.38 -55.09
N PHE A 26 19.88 43.27 -55.37
CA PHE A 26 18.48 42.96 -55.22
C PHE A 26 18.25 41.82 -56.19
N GLN A 27 18.38 40.59 -55.70
CA GLN A 27 17.72 39.48 -56.35
C GLN A 27 16.25 39.87 -56.39
N PRO A 28 15.65 40.13 -57.56
CA PRO A 28 14.20 40.14 -57.62
C PRO A 28 13.80 38.79 -57.04
N ALA A 29 13.01 38.80 -55.97
CA ALA A 29 12.37 37.59 -55.52
C ALA A 29 11.77 36.98 -56.78
N PHE A 30 12.33 35.85 -57.22
CA PHE A 30 11.74 35.07 -58.28
C PHE A 30 10.41 34.63 -57.69
N VAL A 31 9.37 35.45 -57.87
CA VAL A 31 7.99 35.05 -57.71
C VAL A 31 7.87 33.91 -58.69
N HIS A 32 8.07 32.70 -58.19
CA HIS A 32 7.76 31.50 -58.92
C HIS A 32 6.26 31.67 -59.18
N SER A 33 5.93 32.04 -60.41
CA SER A 33 4.58 32.01 -60.93
C SER A 33 4.20 30.54 -60.97
N SER A 34 3.95 29.96 -59.81
CA SER A 34 3.21 28.73 -59.71
C SER A 34 1.89 29.04 -60.37
N ASN A 35 1.64 28.43 -61.54
CA ASN A 35 0.33 28.42 -62.20
C ASN A 35 -0.70 27.64 -61.36
N GLU A 36 -0.54 27.65 -60.04
CA GLU A 36 -1.29 26.90 -59.08
C GLU A 36 -2.53 27.71 -58.71
N VAL A 37 -3.65 26.99 -58.71
CA VAL A 37 -4.94 27.54 -58.32
C VAL A 37 -4.96 27.62 -56.80
N ILE A 38 -5.06 28.83 -56.27
CA ILE A 38 -5.10 29.08 -54.83
C ILE A 38 -6.55 29.01 -54.37
N PHE A 39 -6.78 28.25 -53.29
CA PHE A 39 -8.08 28.14 -52.64
C PHE A 39 -8.07 28.93 -51.34
N SER A 40 -9.07 29.77 -51.14
CA SER A 40 -9.33 30.42 -49.86
C SER A 40 -10.80 30.26 -49.48
N THR A 41 -11.08 30.17 -48.19
CA THR A 41 -12.44 29.98 -47.68
C THR A 41 -12.76 31.06 -46.65
N SER A 42 -14.01 31.54 -46.67
CA SER A 42 -14.50 32.54 -45.72
C SER A 42 -15.89 32.14 -45.23
N LYS A 43 -16.11 32.18 -43.92
CA LYS A 43 -17.40 31.80 -43.31
C LYS A 43 -18.41 32.93 -43.43
N THR A 44 -19.66 32.60 -43.72
CA THR A 44 -20.82 33.52 -43.70
C THR A 44 -21.87 33.03 -42.71
N GLU A 45 -22.87 33.84 -42.40
CA GLU A 45 -23.92 33.50 -41.42
C GLU A 45 -24.72 32.25 -41.77
N HIS A 46 -24.80 31.89 -43.05
CA HIS A 46 -25.62 30.79 -43.55
C HIS A 46 -24.81 29.76 -44.34
N GLY A 47 -23.48 29.85 -44.32
CA GLY A 47 -22.69 29.13 -45.31
C GLY A 47 -21.19 29.34 -45.27
N LEU A 48 -20.58 29.04 -46.41
CA LEU A 48 -19.16 29.20 -46.69
C LEU A 48 -18.98 29.80 -48.08
N ILE A 49 -18.09 30.77 -48.25
CA ILE A 49 -17.66 31.24 -49.57
C ILE A 49 -16.30 30.65 -49.86
N VAL A 50 -16.21 29.87 -50.92
CA VAL A 50 -14.96 29.32 -51.47
C VAL A 50 -14.52 30.24 -52.61
N THR A 51 -13.29 30.74 -52.54
CA THR A 51 -12.67 31.56 -53.59
C THR A 51 -11.53 30.78 -54.21
N LEU A 52 -11.63 30.54 -55.51
CA LEU A 52 -10.56 30.00 -56.34
C LEU A 52 -9.91 31.18 -57.04
N SER A 53 -8.61 31.37 -56.90
CA SER A 53 -7.86 32.40 -57.61
C SER A 53 -6.74 31.75 -58.42
N LYS A 54 -6.64 32.11 -59.70
CA LYS A 54 -5.61 31.59 -60.58
C LYS A 54 -5.00 32.68 -61.45
N PRO A 55 -3.72 32.56 -61.83
CA PRO A 55 -3.10 33.50 -62.74
C PRO A 55 -3.71 33.36 -64.14
N LEU A 56 -3.99 34.50 -64.76
CA LEU A 56 -4.35 34.59 -66.17
C LEU A 56 -3.10 34.47 -67.03
N GLN A 57 -3.27 34.00 -68.27
CA GLN A 57 -2.17 34.10 -69.23
C GLN A 57 -1.90 35.58 -69.51
N ARG A 58 -0.62 35.93 -69.59
CA ARG A 58 -0.17 37.31 -69.80
C ARG A 58 -0.89 37.93 -71.00
N ASP A 59 -1.30 39.17 -70.80
CA ASP A 59 -1.91 40.03 -71.80
C ASP A 59 -3.30 39.60 -72.31
N ILE A 60 -3.94 38.53 -71.79
CA ILE A 60 -5.33 38.21 -72.16
C ILE A 60 -6.25 39.37 -71.78
N PHE A 61 -6.15 39.87 -70.55
CA PHE A 61 -6.98 40.99 -70.10
C PHE A 61 -6.71 42.26 -70.92
N LYS A 62 -5.43 42.57 -71.18
CA LYS A 62 -5.03 43.72 -72.02
C LYS A 62 -5.60 43.61 -73.43
N LYS A 63 -5.49 42.45 -74.08
CA LYS A 63 -6.06 42.20 -75.41
C LYS A 63 -7.58 42.39 -75.41
N ALA A 64 -8.28 41.90 -74.39
CA ALA A 64 -9.72 42.09 -74.28
C ALA A 64 -10.11 43.58 -74.08
N VAL A 65 -9.28 44.35 -73.37
CA VAL A 65 -9.45 45.81 -73.24
C VAL A 65 -9.17 46.51 -74.58
N GLU A 66 -8.09 46.15 -75.28
CA GLU A 66 -7.74 46.70 -76.59
C GLU A 66 -8.82 46.42 -77.63
N GLU A 67 -9.33 45.19 -77.71
CA GLU A 67 -10.47 44.82 -78.55
C GLU A 67 -11.68 45.70 -78.26
N ARG A 68 -12.00 45.91 -76.97
CA ARG A 68 -13.11 46.77 -76.57
C ARG A 68 -12.89 48.23 -76.93
N VAL A 69 -11.66 48.73 -76.83
CA VAL A 69 -11.29 50.09 -77.26
C VAL A 69 -11.50 50.24 -78.77
N ILE A 70 -11.09 49.25 -79.57
CA ILE A 70 -11.26 49.26 -81.03
C ILE A 70 -12.76 49.26 -81.39
N GLU A 71 -13.58 48.43 -80.74
CA GLU A 71 -15.04 48.42 -80.94
C GLU A 71 -15.67 49.78 -80.64
N LEU A 72 -15.26 50.43 -79.55
CA LEU A 72 -15.75 51.76 -79.17
C LEU A 72 -15.27 52.83 -80.15
N GLN A 73 -14.03 52.77 -80.61
CA GLN A 73 -13.51 53.67 -81.64
C GLN A 73 -14.30 53.56 -82.96
N GLN A 74 -14.66 52.35 -83.37
CA GLN A 74 -15.43 52.12 -84.59
C GLN A 74 -16.89 52.55 -84.48
N SER A 75 -17.48 52.47 -83.29
CA SER A 75 -18.88 52.83 -83.05
C SER A 75 -19.09 54.31 -82.70
N THR A 76 -18.04 55.00 -82.24
CA THR A 76 -18.12 56.42 -81.86
C THR A 76 -18.04 57.31 -83.09
N LYS A 77 -18.98 58.24 -83.21
CA LYS A 77 -18.96 59.25 -84.29
C LYS A 77 -17.87 60.31 -84.01
N PRO A 78 -17.10 60.74 -85.01
CA PRO A 78 -16.11 61.80 -84.81
C PRO A 78 -16.79 63.11 -84.39
N SER A 79 -16.21 63.78 -83.39
CA SER A 79 -16.62 65.12 -82.96
C SER A 79 -15.78 66.17 -83.69
N TYR A 80 -16.40 67.25 -84.17
CA TYR A 80 -15.71 68.34 -84.86
C TYR A 80 -15.92 69.65 -84.11
N ARG A 81 -14.85 70.45 -84.00
CA ARG A 81 -14.93 71.83 -83.51
C ARG A 81 -14.60 72.81 -84.63
N LEU A 82 -15.29 73.94 -84.61
CA LEU A 82 -15.05 75.02 -85.57
C LEU A 82 -13.89 75.88 -85.08
N VAL A 83 -12.84 76.00 -85.89
CA VAL A 83 -11.69 76.86 -85.59
C VAL A 83 -11.56 77.91 -86.67
N SER A 84 -11.36 79.17 -86.26
CA SER A 84 -11.16 80.29 -87.16
C SER A 84 -9.68 80.61 -87.26
N ASP A 85 -9.18 80.78 -88.48
CA ASP A 85 -7.82 81.28 -88.72
C ASP A 85 -7.75 82.80 -88.51
N ILE A 86 -6.54 83.37 -88.42
CA ILE A 86 -6.29 84.81 -88.27
C ILE A 86 -6.88 85.65 -89.42
N PHE A 87 -7.19 85.03 -90.56
CA PHE A 87 -7.84 85.64 -91.71
C PHE A 87 -9.37 85.50 -91.72
N GLY A 88 -9.98 84.92 -90.68
CA GLY A 88 -11.43 84.75 -90.54
C GLY A 88 -12.02 83.53 -91.27
N ASN A 89 -11.19 82.69 -91.92
CA ASN A 89 -11.64 81.44 -92.51
C ASN A 89 -11.94 80.40 -91.43
N GLN A 90 -13.05 79.67 -91.56
CA GLN A 90 -13.48 78.66 -90.59
C GLN A 90 -13.22 77.24 -91.11
N TYR A 91 -12.64 76.40 -90.27
CA TYR A 91 -12.34 75.00 -90.55
C TYR A 91 -12.95 74.08 -89.50
N TYR A 92 -13.47 72.94 -89.93
CA TYR A 92 -13.84 71.84 -89.03
C TYR A 92 -12.60 71.04 -88.69
N ILE A 93 -12.19 71.06 -87.42
CA ILE A 93 -11.09 70.25 -86.92
C ILE A 93 -11.67 69.15 -86.05
N GLU A 94 -11.32 67.90 -86.34
CA GLU A 94 -11.71 66.76 -85.53
C GLU A 94 -11.14 66.91 -84.11
N ASP A 95 -12.02 66.86 -83.11
CA ASP A 95 -11.66 66.89 -81.70
C ASP A 95 -11.31 65.48 -81.22
N LYS A 96 -10.04 65.12 -81.46
CA LYS A 96 -9.47 63.85 -81.03
C LYS A 96 -9.49 63.69 -79.51
N PHE A 97 -9.36 64.79 -78.75
CA PHE A 97 -9.33 64.75 -77.28
C PHE A 97 -10.70 64.46 -76.69
N SER A 98 -11.75 65.13 -77.17
CA SER A 98 -13.14 64.84 -76.77
C SER A 98 -13.51 63.39 -77.06
N THR A 99 -13.16 62.90 -78.25
CA THR A 99 -13.51 61.54 -78.68
C THR A 99 -12.81 60.48 -77.84
N GLN A 100 -11.51 60.65 -77.56
CA GLN A 100 -10.75 59.73 -76.70
C GLN A 100 -11.27 59.68 -75.26
N LYS A 101 -11.64 60.83 -74.69
CA LYS A 101 -12.19 60.87 -73.33
C LYS A 101 -13.51 60.10 -73.23
N SER A 102 -14.41 60.28 -74.20
CA SER A 102 -15.67 59.52 -74.25
C SER A 102 -15.45 58.01 -74.42
N ILE A 103 -14.44 57.60 -75.19
CA ILE A 103 -14.09 56.20 -75.35
C ILE A 103 -13.61 55.61 -74.02
N LEU A 104 -12.70 56.29 -73.32
CA LEU A 104 -12.18 55.83 -72.02
C LEU A 104 -13.28 55.73 -70.96
N GLU A 105 -14.19 56.70 -70.90
CA GLU A 105 -15.35 56.67 -70.01
C GLU A 105 -16.34 55.54 -70.33
N GLY A 106 -16.37 55.09 -71.59
CA GLY A 106 -17.23 53.99 -72.05
C GLY A 106 -16.70 52.57 -71.75
N ILE A 107 -15.48 52.44 -71.22
CA ILE A 107 -14.87 51.13 -70.93
C ILE A 107 -15.33 50.64 -69.55
N ASP A 108 -16.23 49.66 -69.55
CA ASP A 108 -16.59 48.91 -68.33
C ASP A 108 -15.59 47.77 -68.09
N TYR A 109 -14.49 48.07 -67.39
CA TYR A 109 -13.47 47.10 -66.99
C TYR A 109 -14.06 45.90 -66.23
N LYS A 110 -15.15 46.08 -65.47
CA LYS A 110 -15.79 44.98 -64.72
C LYS A 110 -16.53 44.03 -65.65
N SER A 111 -17.13 44.52 -66.73
CA SER A 111 -17.72 43.63 -67.74
C SER A 111 -16.66 42.83 -68.49
N ILE A 112 -15.53 43.45 -68.83
CA ILE A 112 -14.40 42.82 -69.52
C ILE A 112 -13.77 41.76 -68.60
N GLY A 113 -13.48 42.13 -67.36
CA GLY A 113 -12.93 41.21 -66.35
C GLY A 113 -13.84 40.00 -66.13
N ARG A 114 -15.16 40.18 -66.03
CA ARG A 114 -16.11 39.07 -65.93
C ARG A 114 -16.07 38.16 -67.16
N LYS A 115 -15.95 38.70 -68.37
CA LYS A 115 -15.83 37.89 -69.61
C LYS A 115 -14.54 37.09 -69.62
N VAL A 116 -13.41 37.73 -69.34
CA VAL A 116 -12.09 37.10 -69.30
C VAL A 116 -12.03 36.02 -68.22
N ALA A 117 -12.52 36.31 -67.02
CA ALA A 117 -12.58 35.35 -65.92
C ALA A 117 -13.46 34.14 -66.28
N LYS A 118 -14.64 34.36 -66.87
CA LYS A 118 -15.51 33.27 -67.34
C LYS A 118 -14.84 32.37 -68.38
N GLU A 119 -14.14 32.95 -69.35
CA GLU A 119 -13.40 32.13 -70.32
C GLU A 119 -12.27 31.36 -69.66
N SER A 120 -11.61 31.96 -68.66
CA SER A 120 -10.54 31.28 -67.92
C SER A 120 -11.03 30.11 -67.06
N PHE A 121 -12.26 30.17 -66.53
CA PHE A 121 -12.87 29.10 -65.72
C PHE A 121 -13.83 28.22 -66.51
N ARG A 122 -13.76 28.24 -67.85
CA ARG A 122 -14.72 27.54 -68.72
C ARG A 122 -14.67 26.02 -68.59
N ASP A 123 -13.52 25.47 -68.24
CA ASP A 123 -13.26 24.04 -68.11
C ASP A 123 -13.43 23.52 -66.67
N TYR A 124 -13.94 24.36 -65.76
CA TYR A 124 -14.17 23.97 -64.37
C TYR A 124 -15.52 23.27 -64.22
N GLU A 125 -15.45 22.07 -63.67
CA GLU A 125 -16.61 21.28 -63.26
C GLU A 125 -16.68 21.27 -61.73
N ILE A 126 -17.87 21.58 -61.20
CA ILE A 126 -18.14 21.62 -59.76
C ILE A 126 -19.27 20.64 -59.50
N GLU A 127 -18.98 19.60 -58.73
CA GLU A 127 -19.93 18.53 -58.41
C GLU A 127 -20.14 18.49 -56.90
N LEU A 128 -21.39 18.59 -56.46
CA LEU A 128 -21.80 18.36 -55.08
C LEU A 128 -22.26 16.90 -54.94
N ASN A 129 -21.71 16.19 -53.95
CA ASN A 129 -22.13 14.84 -53.67
C ASN A 129 -23.59 14.80 -53.17
N HIS A 130 -24.32 13.71 -53.45
CA HIS A 130 -25.71 13.52 -53.03
C HIS A 130 -25.93 13.58 -51.51
N SER A 131 -24.90 13.26 -50.73
CA SER A 131 -24.92 13.39 -49.26
C SER A 131 -24.76 14.84 -48.77
N GLY A 132 -24.33 15.77 -49.63
CA GLY A 132 -24.00 17.14 -49.25
C GLY A 132 -22.72 17.28 -48.41
N GLU A 133 -21.94 16.21 -48.22
CA GLU A 133 -20.74 16.20 -47.38
C GLU A 133 -19.48 16.63 -48.13
N GLU A 134 -19.47 16.52 -49.46
CA GLU A 134 -18.29 16.72 -50.30
C GLU A 134 -18.60 17.54 -51.54
N LEU A 135 -17.76 18.53 -51.83
CA LEU A 135 -17.77 19.33 -53.06
C LEU A 135 -16.46 19.13 -53.82
N VAL A 136 -16.57 18.67 -55.07
CA VAL A 136 -15.44 18.32 -55.91
C VAL A 136 -15.28 19.35 -57.02
N PHE A 137 -14.07 19.90 -57.14
CA PHE A 137 -13.62 20.79 -58.20
C PHE A 137 -12.72 20.02 -59.15
N LYS A 138 -13.05 20.02 -60.44
CA LYS A 138 -12.23 19.42 -61.49
C LYS A 138 -11.95 20.47 -62.58
N SER A 139 -10.71 20.55 -63.04
CA SER A 139 -10.33 21.31 -64.23
C SER A 139 -9.29 20.53 -65.03
N SER A 140 -9.57 20.35 -66.32
CA SER A 140 -8.68 19.64 -67.24
C SER A 140 -7.50 20.50 -67.67
N GLY A 141 -7.71 21.80 -67.86
CA GLY A 141 -6.69 22.77 -68.24
C GLY A 141 -5.67 23.02 -67.14
N ASP A 142 -6.13 23.18 -65.90
CA ASP A 142 -5.26 23.42 -64.74
C ASP A 142 -4.79 22.11 -64.08
N LYS A 143 -5.24 20.95 -64.58
CA LYS A 143 -4.98 19.61 -64.00
C LYS A 143 -5.31 19.54 -62.51
N LEU A 144 -6.41 20.18 -62.14
CA LEU A 144 -6.85 20.34 -60.77
C LEU A 144 -7.95 19.33 -60.45
N VAL A 145 -7.76 18.56 -59.38
CA VAL A 145 -8.83 17.79 -58.73
C VAL A 145 -8.76 18.09 -57.24
N LYS A 146 -9.76 18.80 -56.71
CA LYS A 146 -9.81 19.19 -55.30
C LYS A 146 -11.16 18.82 -54.70
N THR A 147 -11.13 18.04 -53.63
CA THR A 147 -12.32 17.72 -52.84
C THR A 147 -12.31 18.55 -51.56
N LEU A 148 -13.42 19.22 -51.26
CA LEU A 148 -13.68 19.87 -49.99
C LEU A 148 -14.69 19.05 -49.22
N HIS A 149 -14.36 18.70 -47.97
CA HIS A 149 -15.26 18.03 -47.05
C HIS A 149 -15.84 19.05 -46.07
N PHE A 150 -17.13 18.92 -45.75
CA PHE A 150 -17.84 19.79 -44.82
C PHE A 150 -18.32 19.03 -43.59
N ASP A 151 -18.26 19.68 -42.43
CA ASP A 151 -18.82 19.15 -41.19
C ASP A 151 -20.36 19.18 -41.18
N ASN A 152 -20.95 20.02 -42.04
CA ASN A 152 -22.39 20.21 -42.16
C ASN A 152 -22.84 19.81 -43.56
N ILE A 153 -24.06 19.26 -43.65
CA ILE A 153 -24.69 18.91 -44.92
C ILE A 153 -24.92 20.20 -45.72
N VAL A 154 -24.30 20.27 -46.89
CA VAL A 154 -24.55 21.31 -47.89
C VAL A 154 -25.87 21.02 -48.59
N ASP A 155 -26.73 22.03 -48.66
CA ASP A 155 -28.01 21.95 -49.34
C ASP A 155 -27.84 22.28 -50.84
N ASP A 156 -27.16 23.40 -51.13
CA ASP A 156 -26.92 23.87 -52.48
C ASP A 156 -25.65 24.75 -52.56
N PHE A 157 -25.19 25.00 -53.78
CA PHE A 157 -24.13 25.95 -54.06
C PHE A 157 -24.47 26.85 -55.24
N TYR A 158 -23.92 28.06 -55.26
CA TYR A 158 -24.14 29.01 -56.35
C TYR A 158 -22.87 29.82 -56.62
N ILE A 159 -22.72 30.27 -57.86
CA ILE A 159 -21.61 31.14 -58.25
C ILE A 159 -21.92 32.56 -57.75
N TYR A 160 -21.21 32.99 -56.72
CA TYR A 160 -21.37 34.31 -56.10
C TYR A 160 -20.76 35.41 -56.98
N ASN A 161 -19.54 35.22 -57.47
CA ASN A 161 -18.84 36.19 -58.31
C ASN A 161 -17.76 35.51 -59.15
N CYS A 162 -17.48 36.02 -60.35
CA CYS A 162 -16.41 35.55 -61.21
C CYS A 162 -15.83 36.75 -61.96
N ASN A 163 -14.63 37.21 -61.59
CA ASN A 163 -14.04 38.42 -62.13
C ASN A 163 -12.51 38.42 -62.05
N VAL A 164 -11.86 39.41 -62.65
CA VAL A 164 -10.43 39.72 -62.46
C VAL A 164 -10.26 40.60 -61.24
N GLU A 165 -9.17 40.40 -60.49
CA GLU A 165 -8.87 41.16 -59.29
C GLU A 165 -8.56 42.63 -59.59
N GLU A 166 -9.23 43.57 -58.92
CA GLU A 166 -9.10 45.02 -59.21
C GLU A 166 -7.69 45.57 -58.93
N ASN A 167 -6.94 44.92 -58.04
CA ASN A 167 -5.57 45.31 -57.72
C ASN A 167 -4.53 44.62 -58.60
N ASN A 168 -4.91 43.55 -59.30
CA ASN A 168 -4.00 42.73 -60.07
C ASN A 168 -4.70 42.12 -61.30
N ASP A 169 -4.54 42.78 -62.44
CA ASP A 169 -5.12 42.40 -63.73
C ASP A 169 -4.69 41.01 -64.22
N ASP A 170 -3.66 40.42 -63.61
CA ASP A 170 -3.14 39.10 -63.94
C ASP A 170 -3.79 37.97 -63.14
N ILE A 171 -4.73 38.25 -62.22
CA ILE A 171 -5.38 37.21 -61.39
C ILE A 171 -6.89 37.20 -61.64
N ALA A 172 -7.41 36.05 -62.05
CA ALA A 172 -8.84 35.80 -62.10
C ALA A 172 -9.29 35.03 -60.86
N PHE A 173 -10.47 35.35 -60.35
CA PHE A 173 -11.07 34.67 -59.21
C PHE A 173 -12.51 34.22 -59.48
N LEU A 174 -12.87 33.08 -58.90
CA LEU A 174 -14.21 32.50 -58.87
C LEU A 174 -14.63 32.30 -57.41
N LYS A 175 -15.67 33.02 -56.98
CA LYS A 175 -16.30 32.91 -55.67
C LYS A 175 -17.56 32.08 -55.77
N ILE A 176 -17.64 31.06 -54.93
CA ILE A 176 -18.76 30.12 -54.87
C ILE A 176 -19.33 30.18 -53.46
N GLY A 177 -20.62 30.51 -53.36
CA GLY A 177 -21.37 30.47 -52.13
C GLY A 177 -21.92 29.07 -51.90
N ILE A 178 -21.65 28.51 -50.73
CA ILE A 178 -22.12 27.20 -50.27
C ILE A 178 -23.15 27.47 -49.18
N VAL A 179 -24.35 26.90 -49.33
CA VAL A 179 -25.45 27.04 -48.37
C VAL A 179 -25.51 25.78 -47.52
N PHE A 180 -25.31 25.92 -46.22
CA PHE A 180 -25.50 24.78 -45.31
C PHE A 180 -26.97 24.60 -45.02
N LYS A 181 -27.41 23.34 -45.02
CA LYS A 181 -28.76 23.00 -44.58
C LYS A 181 -28.92 23.47 -43.14
N LYS A 182 -29.90 24.35 -42.90
CA LYS A 182 -30.23 24.71 -41.53
C LYS A 182 -30.64 23.43 -40.81
N PRO A 183 -30.04 23.09 -39.66
CA PRO A 183 -30.51 21.96 -38.88
C PRO A 183 -31.99 22.19 -38.58
N ASP A 184 -32.84 21.23 -38.93
CA ASP A 184 -34.28 21.31 -38.70
C ASP A 184 -34.50 21.70 -37.23
N GLU A 185 -35.19 22.83 -37.00
CA GLU A 185 -35.41 23.36 -35.64
C GLU A 185 -36.09 22.30 -34.75
N GLU A 186 -36.91 21.42 -35.35
CA GLU A 186 -37.54 20.29 -34.68
C GLU A 186 -36.53 19.27 -34.14
N ALA A 187 -35.44 18.99 -34.87
CA ALA A 187 -34.39 18.08 -34.42
C ALA A 187 -33.54 18.70 -33.29
N ILE A 188 -33.31 20.02 -33.35
CA ILE A 188 -32.65 20.76 -32.27
C ILE A 188 -33.51 20.74 -31.01
N GLU A 189 -34.82 20.90 -31.14
CA GLU A 189 -35.73 20.88 -30.01
C GLU A 189 -35.86 19.47 -29.39
N GLN A 190 -35.87 18.43 -30.21
CA GLN A 190 -35.80 17.04 -29.73
C GLN A 190 -34.48 16.74 -29.00
N MET A 191 -33.34 17.26 -29.48
CA MET A 191 -32.06 17.15 -28.76
C MET A 191 -32.05 17.93 -27.45
N ARG A 192 -32.69 19.10 -27.39
CA ARG A 192 -32.87 19.85 -26.12
C ARG A 192 -33.70 19.04 -25.11
N LYS A 193 -34.80 18.43 -25.55
CA LYS A 193 -35.64 17.55 -24.71
C LYS A 193 -34.85 16.32 -24.21
N LEU A 194 -34.06 15.69 -25.06
CA LEU A 194 -33.22 14.53 -24.68
C LEU A 194 -32.09 14.90 -23.72
N SER A 195 -31.45 16.06 -23.91
CA SER A 195 -30.39 16.54 -23.01
C SER A 195 -30.93 16.94 -21.63
N GLU A 196 -32.17 17.42 -21.54
CA GLU A 196 -32.86 17.69 -20.28
C GLU A 196 -33.24 16.41 -19.54
N ILE A 197 -33.74 15.38 -20.24
CA ILE A 197 -34.01 14.06 -19.66
C ILE A 197 -32.72 13.43 -19.09
N LYS A 198 -31.60 13.50 -19.83
CA LYS A 198 -30.30 13.00 -19.35
C LYS A 198 -29.81 13.73 -18.10
N ARG A 199 -30.06 15.05 -17.99
CA ARG A 199 -29.71 15.82 -16.78
C ARG A 199 -30.54 15.39 -15.57
N ILE A 200 -31.83 15.11 -15.76
CA ILE A 200 -32.73 14.64 -14.69
C ILE A 200 -32.32 13.24 -14.21
N GLN A 201 -31.98 12.33 -15.13
CA GLN A 201 -31.48 10.99 -14.77
C GLN A 201 -30.18 11.06 -13.98
N LYS A 202 -29.21 11.87 -14.42
CA LYS A 202 -27.93 12.04 -13.72
C LYS A 202 -28.10 12.61 -12.30
N LYS A 203 -29.05 13.53 -12.10
CA LYS A 203 -29.38 14.04 -10.75
C LYS A 203 -29.97 12.95 -9.85
N ARG A 204 -30.91 12.14 -10.37
CA ARG A 204 -31.49 11.01 -9.63
C ARG A 204 -30.43 9.97 -9.25
N GLU A 205 -29.52 9.64 -10.14
CA GLU A 205 -28.41 8.72 -9.84
C GLU A 205 -27.48 9.25 -8.74
N GLN A 206 -27.21 10.56 -8.75
CA GLN A 206 -26.41 11.20 -7.70
C GLN A 206 -27.12 11.17 -6.34
N GLU A 207 -28.43 11.41 -6.31
CA GLU A 207 -29.25 11.33 -5.10
C GLU A 207 -29.26 9.89 -4.53
N VAL A 208 -29.44 8.88 -5.39
CA VAL A 208 -29.38 7.47 -4.98
C VAL A 208 -28.01 7.12 -4.36
N ARG A 209 -26.91 7.51 -5.02
CA ARG A 209 -25.55 7.30 -4.47
C ARG A 209 -25.35 8.00 -3.13
N LEU A 210 -25.88 9.21 -2.96
CA LEU A 210 -25.84 9.94 -1.68
C LEU A 210 -26.64 9.22 -0.59
N THR A 211 -27.79 8.62 -0.91
CA THR A 211 -28.57 7.84 0.05
C THR A 211 -27.85 6.55 0.46
N GLU A 212 -27.24 5.83 -0.47
CA GLU A 212 -26.47 4.62 -0.19
C GLU A 212 -25.26 4.89 0.71
N ILE A 213 -24.55 6.00 0.48
CA ILE A 213 -23.41 6.41 1.31
C ILE A 213 -23.87 6.72 2.74
N LYS A 214 -24.99 7.44 2.90
CA LYS A 214 -25.55 7.74 4.23
C LYS A 214 -25.97 6.48 4.97
N GLU A 215 -26.58 5.52 4.28
CA GLU A 215 -26.99 4.25 4.89
C GLU A 215 -25.78 3.40 5.32
N LYS A 216 -24.73 3.33 4.48
CA LYS A 216 -23.48 2.63 4.84
C LYS A 216 -22.81 3.26 6.06
N LEU A 217 -22.74 4.58 6.12
CA LEU A 217 -22.15 5.30 7.25
C LEU A 217 -22.94 5.08 8.55
N LEU A 218 -24.28 5.04 8.47
CA LEU A 218 -25.14 4.75 9.62
C LEU A 218 -24.93 3.31 10.12
N LYS A 219 -24.87 2.33 9.21
CA LYS A 219 -24.59 0.92 9.54
C LYS A 219 -23.22 0.75 10.18
N GLU A 220 -22.20 1.43 9.66
CA GLU A 220 -20.85 1.40 10.25
C GLU A 220 -20.84 2.02 11.65
N GLN A 221 -21.54 3.12 11.86
CA GLN A 221 -21.65 3.76 13.18
C GLN A 221 -22.33 2.85 14.20
N GLN A 222 -23.40 2.15 13.79
CA GLN A 222 -24.08 1.17 14.65
C GLN A 222 -23.16 0.00 15.00
N LEU A 223 -22.41 -0.54 14.03
CA LEU A 223 -21.47 -1.64 14.26
C LEU A 223 -20.35 -1.24 15.24
N ARG A 224 -19.82 -0.02 15.12
CA ARG A 224 -18.83 0.48 16.09
C ARG A 224 -19.40 0.60 17.50
N GLN A 225 -20.65 0.99 17.63
CA GLN A 225 -21.31 1.06 18.94
C GLN A 225 -21.50 -0.33 19.55
N THR A 226 -21.92 -1.33 18.77
CA THR A 226 -22.08 -2.70 19.27
C THR A 226 -20.74 -3.31 19.69
N GLN A 227 -19.70 -3.15 18.87
CA GLN A 227 -18.35 -3.62 19.21
C GLN A 227 -17.82 -2.98 20.49
N LEU A 228 -18.07 -1.68 20.69
CA LEU A 228 -17.64 -0.98 21.91
C LEU A 228 -18.37 -1.47 23.17
N VAL A 229 -19.64 -1.88 23.04
CA VAL A 229 -20.40 -2.49 24.12
C VAL A 229 -19.90 -3.90 24.43
N GLU A 230 -19.65 -4.72 23.40
CA GLU A 230 -19.09 -6.06 23.53
C GLU A 230 -17.70 -6.04 24.19
N ASP A 231 -16.81 -5.16 23.73
CA ASP A 231 -15.47 -4.96 24.31
C ASP A 231 -15.54 -4.57 25.79
N LYS A 232 -16.46 -3.67 26.15
CA LYS A 232 -16.68 -3.27 27.54
C LYS A 232 -17.18 -4.44 28.39
N HIS A 233 -18.10 -5.24 27.86
CA HIS A 233 -18.62 -6.41 28.55
C HIS A 233 -17.51 -7.45 28.77
N GLN A 234 -16.68 -7.69 27.76
CA GLN A 234 -15.59 -8.66 27.84
C GLN A 234 -14.48 -8.23 28.79
N ARG A 235 -14.14 -6.92 28.84
CA ARG A 235 -13.23 -6.38 29.87
C ARG A 235 -13.76 -6.59 31.27
N LEU A 236 -15.07 -6.39 31.49
CA LEU A 236 -15.70 -6.59 32.79
C LEU A 236 -15.68 -8.06 33.23
N LEU A 237 -15.96 -8.99 32.31
CA LEU A 237 -15.84 -10.44 32.56
C LEU A 237 -14.39 -10.83 32.91
N ASN A 238 -13.41 -10.33 32.16
CA ASN A 238 -12.00 -10.59 32.42
C ASN A 238 -11.56 -10.04 33.78
N GLU A 239 -12.04 -8.85 34.17
CA GLU A 239 -11.74 -8.25 35.47
C GLU A 239 -12.33 -9.08 36.62
N GLN A 240 -13.58 -9.57 36.47
CA GLN A 240 -14.19 -10.46 37.45
C GLN A 240 -13.41 -11.78 37.58
N HIS A 241 -13.00 -12.38 36.46
CA HIS A 241 -12.21 -13.60 36.48
C HIS A 241 -10.83 -13.41 37.14
N GLN A 242 -10.15 -12.29 36.85
CA GLN A 242 -8.88 -11.96 37.50
C GLN A 242 -9.03 -11.74 39.01
N LYS A 243 -10.12 -11.12 39.46
CA LYS A 243 -10.41 -10.95 40.90
C LYS A 243 -10.59 -12.31 41.58
N GLN A 244 -11.33 -13.23 40.97
CA GLN A 244 -11.51 -14.59 41.48
C GLN A 244 -10.18 -15.36 41.56
N LEU A 245 -9.33 -15.27 40.54
CA LEU A 245 -8.01 -15.92 40.55
C LEU A 245 -7.10 -15.35 41.65
N LYS A 246 -7.09 -14.03 41.86
CA LYS A 246 -6.34 -13.40 42.94
C LYS A 246 -6.83 -13.84 44.31
N GLU A 247 -8.14 -13.90 44.51
CA GLU A 247 -8.73 -14.35 45.76
C GLU A 247 -8.40 -15.84 46.05
N GLN A 248 -8.48 -16.71 45.03
CA GLN A 248 -8.07 -18.12 45.17
C GLN A 248 -6.57 -18.27 45.48
N CYS A 249 -5.72 -17.48 44.82
CA CYS A 249 -4.28 -17.52 45.08
C CYS A 249 -3.95 -17.04 46.50
N GLN A 250 -4.64 -16.00 46.98
CA GLN A 250 -4.49 -15.50 48.34
C GLN A 250 -4.94 -16.53 49.37
N LYS A 251 -6.09 -17.19 49.17
CA LYS A 251 -6.57 -18.27 50.05
C LYS A 251 -5.56 -19.43 50.14
N ARG A 252 -4.99 -19.86 49.02
CA ARG A 252 -3.93 -20.90 49.03
C ARG A 252 -2.68 -20.47 49.78
N LEU A 253 -2.28 -19.20 49.67
CA LEU A 253 -1.14 -18.66 50.42
C LEU A 253 -1.41 -18.63 51.93
N GLU A 254 -2.62 -18.23 52.33
CA GLU A 254 -3.07 -18.24 53.73
C GLU A 254 -3.13 -19.67 54.28
N GLU A 255 -3.68 -20.63 53.53
CA GLU A 255 -3.69 -22.05 53.88
C GLU A 255 -2.28 -22.61 54.06
N GLN A 256 -1.36 -22.34 53.13
CA GLN A 256 0.03 -22.77 53.23
C GLN A 256 0.76 -22.12 54.42
N ALA A 257 0.45 -20.86 54.74
CA ALA A 257 1.02 -20.19 55.90
C ALA A 257 0.51 -20.83 57.21
N TYR A 258 -0.78 -21.15 57.27
CA TYR A 258 -1.40 -21.83 58.40
C TYR A 258 -0.82 -23.25 58.60
N GLU A 259 -0.69 -24.04 57.54
CA GLU A 259 -0.06 -25.37 57.60
C GLU A 259 1.37 -25.30 58.11
N ARG A 260 2.16 -24.32 57.66
CA ARG A 260 3.53 -24.11 58.16
C ARG A 260 3.57 -23.76 59.65
N GLN A 261 2.63 -22.93 60.12
CA GLN A 261 2.51 -22.62 61.55
C GLN A 261 2.18 -23.85 62.37
N LEU A 262 1.20 -24.65 61.93
CA LEU A 262 0.82 -25.89 62.62
C LEU A 262 1.97 -26.88 62.70
N LEU A 263 2.73 -27.02 61.60
CA LEU A 263 3.87 -27.94 61.53
C LEU A 263 5.03 -27.47 62.42
N ALA A 264 5.25 -26.16 62.53
CA ALA A 264 6.21 -25.58 63.47
C ALA A 264 5.81 -25.82 64.92
N GLU A 265 4.53 -25.65 65.27
CA GLU A 265 4.02 -25.92 66.62
C GLU A 265 4.16 -27.40 67.01
N GLN A 266 3.85 -28.32 66.08
CA GLN A 266 4.06 -29.75 66.30
C GLN A 266 5.54 -30.08 66.54
N TYR A 267 6.45 -29.46 65.79
CA TYR A 267 7.88 -29.64 65.95
C TYR A 267 8.38 -29.14 67.31
N GLU A 268 7.92 -27.97 67.77
CA GLU A 268 8.26 -27.46 69.11
C GLU A 268 7.74 -28.38 70.22
N ARG A 269 6.53 -28.92 70.07
CA ARG A 269 5.95 -29.86 71.03
C ARG A 269 6.74 -31.16 71.12
N GLN A 270 7.18 -31.71 69.99
CA GLN A 270 8.07 -32.88 69.98
C GLN A 270 9.40 -32.60 70.67
N LYS A 271 10.01 -31.43 70.40
CA LYS A 271 11.27 -31.03 71.03
C LYS A 271 11.14 -30.89 72.55
N GLN A 272 10.01 -30.35 73.02
CA GLN A 272 9.73 -30.26 74.47
C GLN A 272 9.57 -31.65 75.12
N LEU A 273 8.89 -32.59 74.44
CA LEU A 273 8.76 -33.97 74.92
C LEU A 273 10.11 -34.67 74.99
N GLU A 274 10.95 -34.54 73.95
CA GLU A 274 12.30 -35.13 73.96
C GLU A 274 13.17 -34.54 75.08
N GLU A 275 13.08 -33.24 75.34
CA GLU A 275 13.80 -32.60 76.44
C GLU A 275 13.31 -33.10 77.82
N GLN A 276 12.01 -33.32 77.98
CA GLN A 276 11.44 -33.91 79.20
C GLN A 276 11.90 -35.36 79.40
N GLU A 277 11.91 -36.17 78.34
CA GLU A 277 12.42 -37.55 78.38
C GLU A 277 13.90 -37.60 78.74
N ARG A 278 14.74 -36.71 78.18
CA ARG A 278 16.16 -36.61 78.55
C ARG A 278 16.34 -36.25 80.02
N LYS A 279 15.55 -35.31 80.55
CA LYS A 279 15.59 -34.94 81.98
C LYS A 279 15.15 -36.11 82.87
N ALA A 280 14.10 -36.84 82.48
CA ALA A 280 13.62 -38.01 83.20
C ALA A 280 14.65 -39.15 83.20
N ALA A 281 15.29 -39.42 82.05
CA ALA A 281 16.34 -40.44 81.93
C ALA A 281 17.56 -40.12 82.82
N LEU A 282 17.97 -38.85 82.86
CA LEU A 282 19.09 -38.42 83.70
C LEU A 282 18.79 -38.55 85.20
N LEU A 283 17.54 -38.28 85.60
CA LEU A 283 17.10 -38.47 86.98
C LEU A 283 17.01 -39.95 87.36
N ALA A 284 16.52 -40.81 86.46
CA ALA A 284 16.51 -42.25 86.63
C ALA A 284 17.93 -42.83 86.76
N GLU A 285 18.89 -42.35 85.95
CA GLU A 285 20.29 -42.75 86.05
C GLU A 285 20.91 -42.35 87.41
N GLN A 286 20.62 -41.14 87.90
CA GLN A 286 21.07 -40.72 89.25
C GLN A 286 20.49 -41.62 90.35
N GLN A 287 19.21 -41.97 90.27
CA GLN A 287 18.58 -42.87 91.25
C GLN A 287 19.22 -44.28 91.21
N GLN A 288 19.50 -44.81 90.02
CA GLN A 288 20.19 -46.10 89.89
C GLN A 288 21.60 -46.06 90.49
N ARG A 289 22.36 -44.98 90.28
CA ARG A 289 23.69 -44.84 90.89
C ARG A 289 23.60 -44.79 92.42
N GLN A 290 22.64 -44.06 92.97
CA GLN A 290 22.41 -44.02 94.42
C GLN A 290 22.04 -45.40 95.00
N GLN A 291 21.16 -46.15 94.32
CA GLN A 291 20.82 -47.51 94.74
C GLN A 291 22.02 -48.46 94.66
N GLN A 292 22.84 -48.36 93.62
CA GLN A 292 24.07 -49.16 93.51
C GLN A 292 25.10 -48.81 94.60
N GLU A 293 25.24 -47.54 94.97
CA GLU A 293 26.10 -47.11 96.08
C GLU A 293 25.57 -47.63 97.43
N GLN A 294 24.25 -47.60 97.65
CA GLN A 294 23.64 -48.17 98.85
C GLN A 294 23.90 -49.69 98.95
N LEU A 295 23.76 -50.43 97.85
CA LEU A 295 24.06 -51.86 97.81
C LEU A 295 25.55 -52.14 98.05
N LYS A 296 26.46 -51.34 97.49
CA LYS A 296 27.91 -51.47 97.75
C LYS A 296 28.25 -51.21 99.21
N ASN A 297 27.61 -50.22 99.83
CA ASN A 297 27.83 -49.92 101.25
C ASN A 297 27.29 -51.04 102.15
N GLN A 298 26.12 -51.61 101.84
CA GLN A 298 25.60 -52.79 102.54
C GLN A 298 26.53 -54.00 102.41
N ALA A 299 27.04 -54.27 101.21
CA ALA A 299 27.99 -55.36 101.00
C ALA A 299 29.30 -55.18 101.80
N LEU A 300 29.81 -53.95 101.88
CA LEU A 300 30.96 -53.61 102.73
C LEU A 300 30.68 -53.81 104.22
N GLU A 301 29.47 -53.45 104.69
CA GLU A 301 29.07 -53.63 106.09
C GLU A 301 28.87 -55.11 106.45
N ASP A 302 28.32 -55.91 105.53
CA ASP A 302 28.22 -57.36 105.65
C ASP A 302 29.59 -58.02 105.69
N GLU A 303 30.53 -57.59 104.84
CA GLU A 303 31.91 -58.10 104.86
C GLU A 303 32.60 -57.78 106.19
N ARG A 304 32.41 -56.55 106.71
CA ARG A 304 32.93 -56.14 108.02
C ARG A 304 32.33 -56.96 109.16
N SER A 305 31.04 -57.28 109.07
CA SER A 305 30.33 -58.14 110.03
C SER A 305 30.82 -59.58 109.97
N ARG A 306 31.09 -60.13 108.78
CA ARG A 306 31.72 -61.46 108.61
C ARG A 306 33.11 -61.51 109.25
N LEU A 307 33.92 -60.47 109.04
CA LEU A 307 35.27 -60.39 109.58
C LEU A 307 35.28 -60.29 111.12
N ASN A 308 34.35 -59.52 111.69
CA ASN A 308 34.13 -59.48 113.14
C ASN A 308 33.64 -60.82 113.69
N ARG A 309 32.72 -61.51 113.00
CA ARG A 309 32.27 -62.85 113.40
C ARG A 309 33.41 -63.86 113.38
N GLN A 310 34.30 -63.76 112.39
CA GLN A 310 35.49 -64.62 112.29
C GLN A 310 36.47 -64.37 113.46
N ARG A 311 36.69 -63.09 113.84
CA ARG A 311 37.48 -62.76 115.03
C ARG A 311 36.87 -63.33 116.31
N LEU A 312 35.55 -63.20 116.48
CA LEU A 312 34.84 -63.72 117.65
C LEU A 312 34.93 -65.26 117.74
N LEU A 313 34.87 -65.94 116.59
CA LEU A 313 35.10 -67.39 116.49
C LEU A 313 36.53 -67.78 116.87
N GLN A 314 37.54 -67.00 116.45
CA GLN A 314 38.93 -67.23 116.85
C GLN A 314 39.12 -67.04 118.36
N GLU A 315 38.53 -66.00 118.95
CA GLU A 315 38.54 -65.79 120.40
C GLU A 315 37.86 -66.96 121.14
N GLN A 316 36.73 -67.48 120.64
CA GLN A 316 36.09 -68.66 121.21
C GLN A 316 36.97 -69.92 121.11
N ILE A 317 37.68 -70.12 119.99
CA ILE A 317 38.61 -71.25 119.82
C ILE A 317 39.79 -71.12 120.79
N GLU A 318 40.35 -69.93 120.97
CA GLU A 318 41.43 -69.70 121.94
C GLU A 318 40.96 -69.93 123.37
N TYR A 319 39.74 -69.49 123.70
CA TYR A 319 39.12 -69.76 125.00
C TYR A 319 38.90 -71.26 125.24
N GLN A 320 38.44 -72.01 124.23
CA GLN A 320 38.33 -73.47 124.31
C GLN A 320 39.69 -74.15 124.44
N LYS A 321 40.74 -73.65 123.77
CA LYS A 321 42.10 -74.18 123.95
C LYS A 321 42.62 -73.97 125.36
N GLN A 322 42.33 -72.83 125.99
CA GLN A 322 42.68 -72.60 127.39
C GLN A 322 41.96 -73.58 128.32
N LEU A 323 40.66 -73.82 128.08
CA LEU A 323 39.89 -74.83 128.82
C LEU A 323 40.43 -76.25 128.62
N VAL A 324 40.84 -76.63 127.40
CA VAL A 324 41.42 -77.96 127.13
C VAL A 324 42.82 -78.11 127.72
N GLU A 325 43.63 -77.05 127.77
CA GLU A 325 44.94 -77.08 128.44
C GLU A 325 44.79 -77.20 129.97
N GLU A 326 43.76 -76.57 130.55
CA GLU A 326 43.40 -76.72 131.96
C GLU A 326 42.87 -78.13 132.28
N ASP A 327 42.10 -78.72 131.37
CA ASP A 327 41.58 -80.09 131.49
C ASP A 327 42.66 -81.17 131.22
N ARG A 328 43.69 -80.84 130.43
CA ARG A 328 44.85 -81.71 130.18
C ARG A 328 45.74 -81.85 131.41
N GLN A 329 45.82 -80.83 132.27
CA GLN A 329 46.50 -80.95 133.58
C GLN A 329 45.72 -81.85 134.56
N ARG A 330 44.40 -81.99 134.41
CA ARG A 330 43.56 -82.87 135.25
C ARG A 330 43.54 -84.34 134.80
N LYS A 331 43.87 -84.63 133.53
CA LYS A 331 43.73 -85.97 132.93
C LYS A 331 45.00 -86.84 132.85
N ILE A 332 46.13 -86.43 133.45
CA ILE A 332 47.33 -87.29 133.65
C ILE A 332 47.17 -88.22 134.88
N LYS A 333 46.11 -88.09 135.68
CA LYS A 333 45.87 -88.87 136.92
C LYS A 333 44.84 -89.99 136.88
N GLN A 334 44.29 -90.40 135.73
CA GLN A 334 43.49 -91.63 135.64
C GLN A 334 43.39 -92.17 134.20
N GLN A 335 44.42 -92.95 133.86
CA GLN A 335 44.38 -94.17 133.03
C GLN A 335 43.09 -94.98 133.24
N HIS A 336 42.45 -95.74 132.32
CA HIS A 336 42.60 -96.27 130.95
C HIS A 336 41.16 -96.72 130.54
N GLN A 337 40.68 -96.81 129.29
CA GLN A 337 40.92 -97.82 128.22
C GLN A 337 40.03 -97.43 126.98
N ILE A 338 40.57 -97.26 125.74
CA ILE A 338 40.53 -98.16 124.53
C ILE A 338 39.11 -98.33 123.89
N LYS A 339 38.75 -98.05 122.60
CA LYS A 339 39.11 -98.51 121.20
C LYS A 339 38.27 -97.65 120.18
N LYS A 340 38.75 -97.12 119.03
CA LYS A 340 39.11 -97.64 117.66
C LYS A 340 37.95 -97.81 116.60
N ILE A 341 38.16 -97.18 115.40
CA ILE A 341 37.88 -97.61 113.97
C ILE A 341 36.49 -97.28 113.35
N ASP A 342 36.21 -96.99 112.04
CA ASP A 342 36.86 -96.59 110.74
C ASP A 342 35.70 -96.34 109.71
N ILE A 343 35.78 -95.36 108.77
CA ILE A 343 35.91 -95.43 107.27
C ILE A 343 34.68 -95.95 106.45
N ASP A 344 34.23 -95.18 105.42
CA ASP A 344 33.99 -95.52 103.98
C ASP A 344 32.95 -94.56 103.34
N PHE A 345 33.20 -93.78 102.27
CA PHE A 345 33.57 -94.00 100.85
C PHE A 345 32.39 -94.30 99.90
N ASN A 346 32.36 -93.53 98.79
CA ASN A 346 31.82 -93.87 97.47
C ASN A 346 30.29 -93.97 97.30
N ASP A 347 29.70 -93.80 96.12
CA ASP A 347 30.09 -93.22 94.83
C ASP A 347 28.79 -92.99 94.03
N GLU A 348 28.87 -92.13 93.02
CA GLU A 348 28.24 -92.25 91.70
C GLU A 348 26.71 -92.33 91.43
N THR A 349 26.34 -91.47 90.47
CA THR A 349 25.43 -91.71 89.31
C THR A 349 23.93 -91.78 89.62
N ALA A 350 22.94 -91.52 88.76
CA ALA A 350 22.81 -91.26 87.32
C ALA A 350 21.28 -90.97 87.12
N ILE A 351 20.88 -90.02 86.25
CA ILE A 351 20.20 -90.27 84.96
C ILE A 351 18.69 -89.88 84.94
N GLN A 352 18.40 -88.92 84.03
CA GLN A 352 17.25 -88.78 83.07
C GLN A 352 15.81 -88.69 83.62
N SER A 353 14.84 -88.03 82.96
CA SER A 353 14.52 -87.90 81.52
C SER A 353 13.55 -86.70 81.33
N ASP A 354 13.72 -85.80 80.33
CA ASP A 354 13.14 -85.82 78.95
C ASP A 354 11.70 -85.23 78.92
N ASP A 355 11.15 -84.45 77.99
CA ASP A 355 11.43 -83.85 76.66
C ASP A 355 10.44 -82.64 76.55
N ASP A 356 10.37 -81.70 75.60
CA ASP A 356 10.59 -81.78 74.16
C ASP A 356 10.59 -80.36 73.52
N ASP A 357 11.05 -80.33 72.28
CA ASP A 357 11.58 -79.28 71.42
C ASP A 357 10.65 -78.12 70.94
N ASN A 358 11.24 -76.95 70.62
CA ASN A 358 11.40 -76.51 69.21
C ASN A 358 12.33 -75.28 69.06
N ILE A 359 13.37 -75.43 68.25
CA ILE A 359 14.43 -74.47 67.92
C ILE A 359 14.18 -73.87 66.53
N GLY A 360 14.48 -72.58 66.36
CA GLY A 360 14.66 -71.98 65.04
C GLY A 360 15.25 -70.57 65.10
N GLU A 361 16.58 -70.46 65.13
CA GLU A 361 17.34 -69.21 65.10
C GLU A 361 17.72 -68.72 63.67
N LYS A 362 17.48 -67.42 63.43
CA LYS A 362 18.37 -66.38 62.83
C LYS A 362 18.77 -66.48 61.33
N PRO A 363 19.50 -65.49 60.76
CA PRO A 363 19.22 -64.04 60.63
C PRO A 363 19.46 -63.53 59.18
N SER A 364 19.17 -62.25 58.85
CA SER A 364 20.06 -61.34 58.08
C SER A 364 19.37 -60.07 57.54
N VAL A 365 20.24 -59.08 57.32
CA VAL A 365 20.05 -57.66 56.97
C VAL A 365 19.70 -57.45 55.49
N GLY A 366 18.90 -56.42 55.14
CA GLY A 366 18.89 -55.95 53.74
C GLY A 366 17.80 -54.94 53.34
N ARG A 367 18.20 -53.70 53.07
CA ARG A 367 17.44 -52.60 52.44
C ARG A 367 16.78 -53.01 51.11
N ARG A 368 15.57 -52.50 50.81
CA ARG A 368 15.26 -51.53 49.71
C ARG A 368 13.76 -51.46 49.37
N ARG A 369 13.30 -50.22 49.16
CA ARG A 369 12.09 -49.79 48.44
C ARG A 369 11.95 -50.48 47.09
N ARG A 370 10.72 -50.82 46.65
CA ARG A 370 10.12 -50.46 45.34
C ARG A 370 8.60 -50.68 45.39
N SER A 371 7.87 -49.58 45.39
CA SER A 371 6.50 -49.53 44.87
C SER A 371 6.53 -49.80 43.36
N SER A 372 5.48 -50.43 42.86
CA SER A 372 5.17 -50.54 41.44
C SER A 372 5.24 -49.15 40.76
N PRO A 373 5.79 -49.04 39.53
CA PRO A 373 5.58 -47.87 38.70
C PRO A 373 4.16 -47.92 38.15
N ILE A 374 3.37 -46.90 38.45
CA ILE A 374 2.21 -46.53 37.65
C ILE A 374 2.81 -45.83 36.41
N LEU A 375 2.41 -46.28 35.22
CA LEU A 375 2.69 -45.59 33.96
C LEU A 375 2.04 -44.21 34.05
N GLU A 376 2.84 -43.17 34.29
CA GLU A 376 2.47 -41.81 33.93
C GLU A 376 2.46 -41.77 32.40
N ASP A 377 1.30 -41.43 31.83
CA ASP A 377 1.20 -40.96 30.46
C ASP A 377 2.05 -39.68 30.38
N VAL A 378 3.29 -39.83 29.90
CA VAL A 378 4.15 -38.70 29.57
C VAL A 378 3.45 -37.99 28.41
N GLN A 379 2.81 -36.87 28.71
CA GLN A 379 2.36 -35.94 27.70
C GLN A 379 3.61 -35.24 27.17
N ASP A 380 4.12 -35.74 26.06
CA ASP A 380 5.27 -35.16 25.38
C ASP A 380 4.92 -33.71 24.97
N GLU A 381 5.53 -32.71 25.61
CA GLU A 381 5.42 -31.29 25.20
C GLU A 381 5.74 -31.07 23.71
N GLU A 382 6.49 -32.00 23.11
CA GLU A 382 6.83 -32.01 21.70
C GLU A 382 5.62 -32.35 20.80
N HIS A 383 4.69 -33.20 21.27
CA HIS A 383 3.46 -33.52 20.53
C HIS A 383 2.48 -32.34 20.50
N GLU A 384 2.40 -31.58 21.59
CA GLU A 384 1.63 -30.34 21.66
C GLU A 384 2.26 -29.23 20.79
N ARG A 385 3.59 -29.11 20.74
CA ARG A 385 4.25 -28.18 19.81
C ARG A 385 4.01 -28.54 18.35
N TYR A 386 4.03 -29.82 17.99
CA TYR A 386 3.79 -30.26 16.63
C TYR A 386 2.35 -29.95 16.18
N THR A 387 1.35 -30.28 17.00
CA THR A 387 -0.06 -29.98 16.71
C THR A 387 -0.35 -28.48 16.66
N LEU A 388 0.28 -27.67 17.52
CA LEU A 388 0.17 -26.21 17.47
C LEU A 388 0.85 -25.59 16.24
N SER A 389 1.92 -26.20 15.72
CA SER A 389 2.60 -25.70 14.51
C SER A 389 1.81 -26.00 13.23
N LEU A 390 1.14 -27.15 13.15
CA LEU A 390 0.23 -27.51 12.06
C LEU A 390 -1.00 -26.58 11.97
N ASN A 391 -1.48 -26.07 13.11
CA ASN A 391 -2.61 -25.15 13.16
C ASN A 391 -2.24 -23.68 12.88
N LYS A 392 -0.94 -23.34 12.79
CA LYS A 392 -0.45 -21.98 12.50
C LYS A 392 -0.02 -21.78 11.04
N LEU A 393 -0.03 -22.82 10.21
CA LEU A 393 0.26 -22.66 8.79
C LEU A 393 -0.97 -22.05 8.08
N PRO A 394 -0.80 -20.95 7.32
CA PRO A 394 -1.91 -20.34 6.59
C PRO A 394 -2.41 -21.31 5.52
N LYS A 395 -3.62 -21.84 5.69
CA LYS A 395 -4.36 -22.60 4.67
C LYS A 395 -4.95 -21.62 3.64
N GLY A 396 -4.07 -20.98 2.87
CA GLY A 396 -4.46 -20.13 1.75
C GLY A 396 -4.49 -20.94 0.46
N SER A 397 -5.67 -21.33 0.00
CA SER A 397 -5.84 -21.76 -1.40
C SER A 397 -5.82 -20.50 -2.27
N SER A 398 -4.76 -20.31 -3.04
CA SER A 398 -4.70 -19.28 -4.08
C SER A 398 -5.42 -19.80 -5.32
N LEU A 399 -6.65 -19.34 -5.54
CA LEU A 399 -7.34 -19.52 -6.81
C LEU A 399 -6.99 -18.30 -7.68
N ILE A 400 -6.30 -18.54 -8.80
CA ILE A 400 -6.03 -17.51 -9.81
C ILE A 400 -7.24 -17.52 -10.74
N ASP A 401 -8.11 -16.52 -10.60
CA ASP A 401 -9.11 -16.19 -11.60
C ASP A 401 -8.46 -15.27 -12.63
N ASP A 402 -8.30 -15.77 -13.86
CA ASP A 402 -7.92 -14.97 -15.03
C ASP A 402 -9.11 -14.08 -15.43
N ALA A 403 -8.91 -12.76 -15.37
CA ALA A 403 -9.83 -11.75 -15.90
C ALA A 403 -9.07 -10.72 -16.73
#